data_AF-A0A4U1M7M6-F1
#
_entry.id   AF-A0A4U1M7M6-F1
#
_cell.length_a   1.000
_cell.length_b   1.000
_cell.length_c   1.000
_cell.angle_alpha   90.00
_cell.angle_beta   90.00
_cell.angle_gamma   90.00
#
_symmetry.space_group_name_H-M   'P 1'
#
loop_
_entity.id
_entity.type
_entity.pdbx_description
1 polymer ?
#
loop_
_entity_poly.entity_id
_entity_poly.type
_entity_poly.pdbx_seq_one_letter_code
_entity_poly.pdbx_strand_id
1 'polypeptide(L)'
;MEELFNPEAYRMVRNIMIGFAIFYVLFEVALNLNELEDDTSNIILLDAAKKQFFFIPFALGAILGHLFIGTTNKAFYIGDGWPVYILFALAIICTIIGYKVEFKKPLWFLCLLLLLGLAYGHFLWSLNFD
;
A
#
# COMPACT_ATOMS: atom_id res chain seq x y z
N MET A 1 21.31 0.44 20.86
CA MET A 1 19.89 0.63 20.50
C MET A 1 18.98 -0.33 21.29
N GLU A 2 19.33 -0.66 22.55
CA GLU A 2 18.63 -1.69 23.33
C GLU A 2 17.66 -1.15 24.39
N GLU A 3 17.42 0.17 24.42
CA GLU A 3 16.52 0.81 25.41
C GLU A 3 15.37 1.62 24.78
N LEU A 4 15.02 1.40 23.50
CA LEU A 4 14.05 2.28 22.82
C LEU A 4 12.57 1.89 22.99
N PHE A 5 12.24 0.70 23.53
CA PHE A 5 10.84 0.31 23.73
C PHE A 5 10.63 -0.47 25.04
N ASN A 6 9.82 0.10 25.94
CA ASN A 6 9.25 -0.63 27.07
C ASN A 6 8.43 -1.83 26.51
N PRO A 7 8.72 -3.08 26.93
CA PRO A 7 8.00 -4.27 26.44
C PRO A 7 6.48 -4.20 26.61
N GLU A 8 5.99 -3.51 27.64
CA GLU A 8 4.56 -3.29 27.83
C GLU A 8 3.98 -2.29 26.82
N ALA A 9 4.69 -1.19 26.56
CA ALA A 9 4.29 -0.22 25.55
C ALA A 9 4.25 -0.85 24.15
N TYR A 10 5.25 -1.68 23.81
CA TYR A 10 5.27 -2.44 22.56
C TYR A 10 4.06 -3.39 22.46
N ARG A 11 3.77 -4.17 23.52
CA ARG A 11 2.61 -5.05 23.56
C ARG A 11 1.29 -4.29 23.42
N MET A 12 1.17 -3.13 24.06
CA MET A 12 -0.01 -2.28 23.97
C MET A 12 -0.23 -1.78 22.54
N VAL A 13 0.79 -1.20 21.91
CA VAL A 13 0.71 -0.72 20.52
C VAL A 13 0.36 -1.86 19.57
N ARG A 14 1.03 -3.01 19.70
CA ARG A 14 0.71 -4.20 18.90
C ARG A 14 -0.75 -4.62 19.06
N ASN A 15 -1.25 -4.68 20.29
CA ASN A 15 -2.64 -5.09 20.56
C ASN A 15 -3.65 -4.08 20.00
N ILE A 16 -3.36 -2.77 20.07
CA ILE A 16 -4.16 -1.72 19.44
C ILE A 16 -4.20 -1.92 17.91
N MET A 17 -3.05 -2.17 17.28
CA MET A 17 -2.97 -2.43 15.83
C MET A 17 -3.77 -3.67 15.42
N ILE A 18 -3.66 -4.76 16.19
CA ILE A 18 -4.47 -5.98 15.98
C ILE A 18 -5.96 -5.66 16.13
N GLY A 19 -6.35 -4.86 17.13
CA GLY A 19 -7.72 -4.41 17.33
C GLY A 19 -8.26 -3.63 16.13
N PHE A 20 -7.47 -2.70 15.57
CA PHE A 20 -7.84 -1.98 14.34
C PHE A 20 -7.98 -2.90 13.14
N ALA A 21 -7.07 -3.89 12.98
CA ALA A 21 -7.16 -4.86 11.91
C ALA A 21 -8.44 -5.70 12.00
N ILE A 22 -8.79 -6.21 13.19
CA ILE A 22 -10.03 -6.97 13.41
C ILE A 22 -11.26 -6.11 13.15
N PHE A 23 -11.28 -4.88 13.69
CA PHE A 23 -12.38 -3.95 13.47
C PHE A 23 -12.58 -3.65 11.99
N TYR A 24 -11.50 -3.39 11.25
CA TYR A 24 -11.55 -3.18 9.81
C TYR A 24 -12.15 -4.38 9.07
N VAL A 25 -11.72 -5.60 9.40
CA VAL A 25 -12.28 -6.83 8.80
C VAL A 25 -13.78 -6.97 9.11
N LEU A 26 -14.20 -6.77 10.36
CA LEU A 26 -15.62 -6.85 10.73
C LEU A 26 -16.45 -5.77 10.03
N PHE A 27 -15.91 -4.57 9.91
CA PHE A 27 -16.53 -3.46 9.19
C PHE A 27 -16.69 -3.79 7.70
N GLU A 28 -15.65 -4.32 7.05
CA GLU A 28 -15.73 -4.78 5.66
C GLU A 28 -16.76 -5.90 5.47
N VAL A 29 -16.82 -6.87 6.39
CA VAL A 29 -17.83 -7.93 6.34
C VAL A 29 -19.22 -7.33 6.46
N ALA A 30 -19.44 -6.41 7.40
CA ALA A 30 -20.73 -5.74 7.55
C ALA A 30 -21.13 -4.95 6.30
N LEU A 31 -20.19 -4.24 5.67
CA LEU A 31 -20.44 -3.54 4.40
C LEU A 31 -20.74 -4.50 3.25
N ASN A 32 -20.02 -5.62 3.14
CA ASN A 32 -20.26 -6.62 2.08
C ASN A 32 -21.57 -7.40 2.28
N LEU A 33 -22.10 -7.49 3.51
CA LEU A 33 -23.41 -8.08 3.81
C LEU A 33 -24.57 -7.09 3.64
N ASN A 34 -24.28 -5.80 3.46
CA ASN A 34 -25.28 -4.80 3.15
C ASN A 34 -25.74 -4.98 1.68
N GLU A 35 -27.05 -4.92 1.44
CA GLU A 35 -27.64 -5.11 0.10
C GLU A 35 -27.56 -3.85 -0.77
N LEU A 36 -27.01 -2.75 -0.25
CA LEU A 36 -26.75 -1.53 -1.02
C LEU A 36 -25.60 -1.76 -2.00
N GLU A 37 -25.95 -1.85 -3.29
CA GLU A 37 -24.98 -1.88 -4.38
C GLU A 37 -23.99 -0.70 -4.27
N ASP A 38 -22.70 -1.00 -4.48
CA ASP A 38 -21.59 -0.04 -4.52
C ASP A 38 -21.15 0.65 -3.21
N ASP A 39 -21.65 0.25 -2.04
CA ASP A 39 -21.34 0.92 -0.76
C ASP A 39 -20.23 0.25 0.08
N THR A 40 -19.40 -0.59 -0.54
CA THR A 40 -18.26 -1.26 0.13
C THR A 40 -16.97 -0.45 -0.04
N SER A 41 -16.06 -0.48 0.95
CA SER A 41 -14.83 0.31 0.84
C SER A 41 -13.96 -0.15 -0.34
N ASN A 42 -14.02 -1.43 -0.70
CA ASN A 42 -13.36 -2.00 -1.87
C ASN A 42 -13.85 -1.36 -3.18
N ILE A 43 -15.16 -1.13 -3.33
CA ILE A 43 -15.74 -0.49 -4.50
C ILE A 43 -15.37 0.99 -4.53
N ILE A 44 -15.44 1.69 -3.40
CA ILE A 44 -15.03 3.09 -3.26
C ILE A 44 -13.54 3.27 -3.63
N LEU A 45 -12.67 2.41 -3.11
CA LEU A 45 -11.24 2.40 -3.43
C LEU A 45 -10.99 2.09 -4.91
N LEU A 46 -11.75 1.16 -5.49
CA LEU A 46 -11.63 0.84 -6.91
C LEU A 46 -12.09 2.00 -7.80
N ASP A 47 -13.18 2.69 -7.48
CA ASP A 47 -13.64 3.85 -8.25
C ASP A 47 -12.66 5.04 -8.11
N ALA A 48 -12.16 5.29 -6.89
CA ALA A 48 -11.10 6.27 -6.65
C ALA A 48 -9.83 5.94 -7.47
N ALA A 49 -9.40 4.68 -7.47
CA ALA A 49 -8.26 4.19 -8.24
C ALA A 49 -8.51 4.26 -9.76
N LYS A 50 -9.74 4.06 -10.23
CA LYS A 50 -10.08 4.27 -11.64
C LYS A 50 -10.01 5.74 -12.07
N LYS A 51 -9.99 6.70 -11.15
CA LYS A 51 -10.01 8.14 -11.43
C LYS A 51 -8.67 8.82 -11.10
N GLN A 52 -8.65 9.65 -10.05
CA GLN A 52 -7.53 10.52 -9.66
C GLN A 52 -6.46 9.75 -8.86
N PHE A 53 -6.87 8.67 -8.19
CA PHE A 53 -6.03 7.93 -7.25
C PHE A 53 -5.52 6.61 -7.83
N PHE A 54 -5.27 6.55 -9.15
CA PHE A 54 -4.79 5.34 -9.83
C PHE A 54 -3.42 4.86 -9.34
N PHE A 55 -2.71 5.65 -8.54
CA PHE A 55 -1.49 5.26 -7.84
C PHE A 55 -1.73 4.28 -6.68
N ILE A 56 -2.95 4.20 -6.12
CA ILE A 56 -3.26 3.33 -4.96
C ILE A 56 -2.81 1.87 -5.19
N PRO A 57 -3.13 1.20 -6.31
CA PRO A 57 -2.63 -0.14 -6.60
C PRO A 57 -1.10 -0.24 -6.56
N PHE A 58 -0.38 0.74 -7.09
CA PHE A 58 1.09 0.74 -7.04
C PHE A 58 1.61 0.84 -5.60
N ALA A 59 1.05 1.73 -4.79
CA ALA A 59 1.43 1.88 -3.38
C ALA A 59 1.15 0.59 -2.59
N LEU A 60 -0.01 -0.03 -2.78
CA LEU A 60 -0.35 -1.31 -2.17
C LEU A 60 0.63 -2.40 -2.60
N GLY A 61 0.96 -2.49 -3.89
CA GLY A 61 1.97 -3.41 -4.40
C GLY A 61 3.33 -3.19 -3.73
N ALA A 62 3.79 -1.94 -3.64
CA ALA A 62 5.07 -1.59 -3.03
C ALA A 62 5.14 -1.99 -1.56
N ILE A 63 4.08 -1.73 -0.80
CA ILE A 63 3.99 -2.14 0.62
C ILE A 63 3.98 -3.67 0.73
N LEU A 64 3.22 -4.37 -0.12
CA LEU A 64 3.17 -5.84 -0.11
C LEU A 64 4.53 -6.45 -0.43
N GLY A 65 5.22 -5.96 -1.46
CA GLY A 65 6.55 -6.42 -1.84
C GLY A 65 7.57 -6.16 -0.73
N HIS A 66 7.55 -4.97 -0.14
CA HIS A 66 8.41 -4.57 0.97
C HIS A 66 8.24 -5.47 2.21
N LEU A 67 6.99 -5.70 2.61
CA LEU A 67 6.67 -6.40 3.87
C LEU A 67 6.73 -7.92 3.77
N PHE A 68 6.31 -8.51 2.64
CA PHE A 68 6.10 -9.96 2.55
C PHE A 68 7.08 -10.68 1.63
N ILE A 69 7.71 -9.95 0.70
CA ILE A 69 8.45 -10.55 -0.40
C ILE A 69 9.77 -9.82 -0.63
N GLY A 70 10.48 -9.34 0.39
CA GLY A 70 11.75 -8.63 0.16
C GLY A 70 12.85 -9.50 -0.50
N THR A 71 13.62 -8.94 -1.43
CA THR A 71 14.84 -9.58 -1.97
C THR A 71 16.06 -9.44 -1.05
N THR A 72 16.98 -10.39 -1.10
CA THR A 72 18.30 -10.31 -0.44
C THR A 72 19.42 -9.84 -1.37
N ASN A 73 19.12 -9.63 -2.66
CA ASN A 73 20.13 -9.27 -3.65
C ASN A 73 20.55 -7.80 -3.53
N LYS A 74 21.73 -7.56 -2.96
CA LYS A 74 22.31 -6.22 -2.74
C LYS A 74 22.54 -5.39 -4.01
N ALA A 75 22.49 -5.98 -5.21
CA ALA A 75 22.58 -5.22 -6.46
C ALA A 75 21.42 -4.22 -6.63
N PHE A 76 20.29 -4.44 -5.95
CA PHE A 76 19.13 -3.54 -5.98
C PHE A 76 19.08 -2.56 -4.79
N TYR A 77 20.07 -2.58 -3.91
CA TYR A 77 20.10 -1.68 -2.76
C TYR A 77 20.41 -0.25 -3.22
N ILE A 78 19.48 0.67 -2.95
CA ILE A 78 19.59 2.09 -3.33
C ILE A 78 19.77 3.03 -2.14
N GLY A 79 20.00 2.50 -0.93
CA GLY A 79 20.18 3.28 0.29
C GLY A 79 18.91 3.39 1.14
N ASP A 80 19.11 3.52 2.45
CA ASP A 80 18.04 3.66 3.41
C ASP A 80 17.20 4.93 3.15
N GLY A 81 15.88 4.77 3.09
CA GLY A 81 14.92 5.86 2.88
C GLY A 81 14.70 6.30 1.43
N TRP A 82 15.66 6.10 0.52
CA TRP A 82 15.48 6.40 -0.91
C TRP A 82 14.23 5.76 -1.55
N PRO A 83 13.91 4.49 -1.27
CA PRO A 83 12.71 3.88 -1.84
C PRO A 83 11.42 4.56 -1.34
N VAL A 84 11.41 5.12 -0.13
CA VAL A 84 10.25 5.83 0.40
C VAL A 84 10.10 7.19 -0.29
N TYR A 85 11.21 7.92 -0.50
CA TYR A 85 11.18 9.21 -1.19
C TYR A 85 10.73 9.09 -2.65
N ILE A 86 11.20 8.06 -3.36
CA ILE A 86 10.79 7.78 -4.74
C ILE A 86 9.29 7.43 -4.78
N LEU A 87 8.82 6.59 -3.84
CA LEU A 87 7.40 6.23 -3.75
C LEU A 87 6.53 7.47 -3.51
N PHE A 88 6.94 8.35 -2.59
CA PHE A 88 6.23 9.59 -2.31
C PHE A 88 6.22 10.57 -3.49
N ALA A 89 7.36 10.73 -4.17
CA ALA A 89 7.46 11.57 -5.37
C ALA A 89 6.57 11.03 -6.50
N LEU A 90 6.55 9.71 -6.72
CA LEU A 90 5.66 9.06 -7.68
C LEU A 90 4.18 9.29 -7.32
N ALA A 91 3.83 9.19 -6.03
CA ALA A 91 2.46 9.45 -5.56
C ALA A 91 1.99 10.87 -5.93
N ILE A 92 2.85 11.87 -5.69
CA ILE A 92 2.56 13.27 -6.03
C ILE A 92 2.37 13.41 -7.55
N ILE A 93 3.30 12.88 -8.35
CA ILE A 93 3.26 12.97 -9.81
C ILE A 93 1.97 12.32 -10.35
N CYS A 94 1.66 11.10 -9.91
CA CYS A 94 0.46 10.40 -10.33
C CYS A 94 -0.81 11.14 -9.91
N THR A 95 -0.85 11.73 -8.72
CA THR A 95 -1.98 12.55 -8.26
C THR A 95 -2.16 13.77 -9.17
N ILE A 96 -1.09 14.49 -9.49
CA ILE A 96 -1.13 15.64 -10.42
C ILE A 96 -1.65 15.21 -11.80
N ILE A 97 -1.16 14.09 -12.33
CA ILE A 97 -1.64 13.53 -13.60
C ILE A 97 -3.13 13.16 -13.49
N GLY A 98 -3.55 12.56 -12.38
CA GLY A 98 -4.92 12.16 -12.11
C GLY A 98 -5.90 13.34 -12.10
N TYR A 99 -5.46 14.51 -11.63
CA TYR A 99 -6.24 15.75 -11.69
C TYR A 99 -6.21 16.44 -13.06
N LYS A 100 -5.12 16.29 -13.83
CA LYS A 100 -5.01 16.92 -15.16
C LYS A 100 -5.63 16.11 -16.29
N VAL A 101 -5.73 14.80 -16.14
CA VAL A 101 -6.20 13.89 -17.19
C VAL A 101 -7.40 13.09 -16.70
N GLU A 102 -8.58 13.62 -17.02
CA GLU A 102 -9.87 13.01 -16.69
C GLU A 102 -10.19 11.87 -17.67
N PHE A 103 -9.85 10.65 -17.26
CA PHE A 103 -10.34 9.44 -17.90
C PHE A 103 -10.39 8.30 -16.89
N LYS A 104 -11.33 7.37 -17.08
CA LYS A 104 -11.40 6.15 -16.27
C LYS A 104 -10.30 5.18 -16.70
N LYS A 105 -9.42 4.83 -15.78
CA LYS A 105 -8.31 3.90 -16.04
C LYS A 105 -8.87 2.49 -16.17
N PRO A 106 -8.51 1.73 -17.20
CA PRO A 106 -9.00 0.37 -17.37
C PRO A 106 -8.42 -0.55 -16.29
N LEU A 107 -9.11 -1.64 -15.97
CA LEU A 107 -8.70 -2.55 -14.89
C LEU A 107 -7.30 -3.15 -15.13
N TRP A 108 -6.97 -3.51 -16.37
CA TRP A 108 -5.65 -4.07 -16.71
C TRP A 108 -4.50 -3.10 -16.39
N PHE A 109 -4.74 -1.79 -16.50
CA PHE A 109 -3.75 -0.76 -16.16
C PHE A 109 -3.53 -0.70 -14.64
N LEU A 110 -4.60 -0.80 -13.85
CA LEU A 110 -4.51 -0.86 -12.39
C LEU A 110 -3.81 -2.15 -11.91
N CYS A 111 -4.08 -3.29 -12.55
CA CYS A 111 -3.37 -4.54 -12.29
C CYS A 111 -1.88 -4.42 -12.63
N LEU A 112 -1.54 -3.79 -13.75
CA LEU A 112 -0.14 -3.54 -14.12
C LEU A 112 0.56 -2.68 -13.06
N LEU A 113 -0.10 -1.61 -12.58
CA LEU A 113 0.44 -0.77 -11.52
C LEU A 113 0.65 -1.53 -10.21
N LEU A 114 -0.27 -2.43 -9.84
CA LEU A 114 -0.10 -3.32 -8.69
C LEU A 114 1.15 -4.20 -8.83
N LEU A 115 1.35 -4.84 -9.99
CA LEU A 115 2.51 -5.68 -10.25
C LEU A 115 3.81 -4.89 -10.26
N LEU A 116 3.82 -3.69 -10.85
CA LEU A 116 4.97 -2.79 -10.82
C LEU A 116 5.29 -2.32 -9.40
N GLY A 117 4.26 -2.03 -8.60
CA GLY A 117 4.40 -1.75 -7.19
C GLY A 117 5.02 -2.94 -6.45
N LEU A 118 4.51 -4.14 -6.68
CA LEU A 118 5.03 -5.36 -6.05
C LEU A 118 6.50 -5.59 -6.40
N ALA A 119 6.87 -5.44 -7.68
CA ALA A 119 8.27 -5.50 -8.12
C ALA A 119 9.12 -4.42 -7.45
N TYR A 120 8.60 -3.19 -7.35
CA TYR A 120 9.27 -2.08 -6.66
C TYR A 120 9.54 -2.41 -5.19
N GLY A 121 8.53 -2.91 -4.46
CA GLY A 121 8.66 -3.33 -3.07
C GLY A 121 9.63 -4.49 -2.90
N HIS A 122 9.54 -5.51 -3.77
CA HIS A 122 10.42 -6.68 -3.73
C HIS A 122 11.88 -6.31 -4.00
N PHE A 123 12.15 -5.53 -5.05
CA PHE A 123 13.52 -5.25 -5.50
C PHE A 123 14.13 -4.02 -4.86
N LEU A 124 13.45 -2.87 -4.81
CA LEU A 124 14.06 -1.59 -4.46
C LEU A 124 13.82 -1.22 -3.00
N TRP A 125 12.67 -1.60 -2.44
CA TRP A 125 12.33 -1.35 -1.04
C TRP A 125 12.29 -2.67 -0.26
N SER A 126 13.32 -3.51 -0.33
CA SER A 126 13.34 -4.75 0.46
C SER A 126 13.73 -4.49 1.93
N LEU A 127 13.10 -5.22 2.86
CA LEU A 127 13.54 -5.31 4.26
C LEU A 127 14.71 -6.30 4.47
N ASN A 128 15.02 -7.13 3.48
CA ASN A 128 15.93 -8.26 3.61
C ASN A 128 17.36 -7.97 3.09
N PHE A 129 17.72 -6.70 2.92
CA PHE A 129 19.08 -6.29 2.54
C PHE A 129 20.04 -6.35 3.74
N ASP A 130 20.10 -7.48 4.44
CA ASP A 130 21.08 -7.70 5.52
C ASP A 130 22.49 -7.91 4.94
#